data_AF-A0A841JIP2-F1
#
_entry.id   AF-A0A841JIP2-F1
#
_cell.length_a   1.000
_cell.length_b   1.000
_cell.length_c   1.000
_cell.angle_alpha   90.00
_cell.angle_beta   90.00
_cell.angle_gamma   90.00
#
_symmetry.space_group_name_H-M   'P 1'
#
loop_
_entity.id
_entity.type
_entity.pdbx_description
1 polymer ?
#
loop_
_entity_poly.entity_id
_entity_poly.type
_entity_poly.pdbx_seq_one_letter_code
_entity_poly.pdbx_strand_id
1 'polypeptide(L)'
;MLQLPYHSHVVSWLFVAFELLLIIYLYIRSYPNKFNLQNWLPLIVLSLLMMWNGGFGYTINLFDLVGVNTIALMVVVMLMALPLFFKNRAAWFGKQDYLPKDLKNTEPSDSFMENCLKYGLSSREVEVVVLSRKGWKNKKIAETLFISERTVEGHLRNIYLKVGCERSKLALMNKLNS
;
A
#
# COMPACT_ATOMS: atom_id res chain seq x y z
N MET A 1 51.04 22.08 26.07
CA MET A 1 50.04 21.08 25.62
C MET A 1 49.23 21.69 24.50
N LEU A 2 49.60 21.41 23.25
CA LEU A 2 48.82 21.80 22.07
C LEU A 2 47.72 20.76 21.88
N GLN A 3 46.51 21.05 22.36
CA GLN A 3 45.33 20.28 21.97
C GLN A 3 44.95 20.69 20.54
N LEU A 4 45.17 19.79 19.58
CA LEU A 4 44.80 20.00 18.18
C LEU A 4 43.26 20.06 18.08
N PRO A 5 42.66 21.16 17.57
CA PRO A 5 41.20 21.33 17.45
C PRO A 5 40.55 20.41 16.41
N TYR A 6 41.30 19.50 15.80
CA TYR A 6 40.84 18.69 14.67
C TYR A 6 39.93 17.52 15.09
N HIS A 7 40.10 16.99 16.30
CA HIS A 7 39.42 15.77 16.72
C HIS A 7 37.90 15.93 16.92
N SER A 8 37.42 17.11 17.34
CA SER A 8 35.98 17.35 17.56
C SER A 8 35.20 17.34 16.25
N HIS A 9 35.76 17.95 15.20
CA HIS A 9 35.10 18.02 13.89
C HIS A 9 35.03 16.66 13.21
N VAL A 10 36.07 15.83 13.33
CA VAL A 10 36.08 14.48 12.73
C VAL A 10 34.95 13.61 13.29
N VAL A 11 34.69 13.67 14.61
CA VAL A 11 33.60 12.92 15.24
C VAL A 11 32.24 13.41 14.74
N SER A 12 32.06 14.72 14.57
CA SER A 12 30.83 15.29 14.00
C SER A 12 30.60 14.82 12.56
N TRP A 13 31.64 14.80 11.72
CA TRP A 13 31.54 14.33 10.33
C TRP A 13 31.25 12.83 10.24
N LEU A 14 31.85 12.01 11.11
CA LEU A 14 31.56 10.58 11.17
C LEU A 14 30.12 10.31 11.61
N PHE A 15 29.60 11.09 12.56
CA PHE A 15 28.22 10.99 13.00
C PHE A 15 27.24 11.36 11.87
N VAL A 16 27.49 12.45 11.15
CA VAL A 16 26.68 12.85 9.98
C VAL A 16 26.73 11.79 8.88
N ALA A 17 27.90 11.20 8.61
CA ALA A 17 28.04 10.13 7.64
C ALA A 17 27.23 8.89 8.02
N PHE A 18 27.23 8.50 9.29
CA PHE A 18 26.43 7.39 9.80
C PHE A 18 24.92 7.63 9.64
N GLU A 19 24.44 8.82 10.00
CA GLU A 19 23.04 9.22 9.84
C GLU A 19 22.58 9.17 8.37
N LEU A 20 23.41 9.68 7.46
CA LEU A 20 23.13 9.62 6.01
C LEU A 20 23.03 8.18 5.52
N LEU A 21 23.95 7.30 5.95
CA LEU A 21 23.92 5.88 5.57
C LEU A 21 22.68 5.18 6.12
N LEU A 22 22.28 5.47 7.35
CA LEU A 22 21.08 4.89 7.96
C LEU A 22 19.81 5.34 7.24
N ILE A 23 19.70 6.62 6.90
CA ILE A 23 18.56 7.15 6.13
C ILE A 23 18.51 6.53 4.73
N ILE A 24 19.64 6.45 4.03
CA ILE A 24 19.71 5.80 2.70
C ILE A 24 19.30 4.34 2.79
N TYR A 25 19.79 3.62 3.79
CA TYR A 25 19.40 2.22 4.04
C TYR A 25 17.89 2.08 4.28
N LEU A 26 17.31 2.91 5.14
CA LEU A 26 15.88 2.90 5.42
C LEU A 26 15.05 3.30 4.20
N TYR A 27 15.53 4.23 3.38
CA TYR A 27 14.88 4.63 2.13
C TYR A 27 14.84 3.48 1.13
N ILE A 28 15.99 2.83 0.88
CA ILE A 28 16.08 1.66 -0.03
C ILE A 28 15.18 0.53 0.47
N ARG A 29 15.19 0.26 1.78
CA ARG A 29 14.35 -0.77 2.40
C ARG A 29 12.85 -0.45 2.32
N SER A 30 12.49 0.81 2.45
CA SER A 30 11.07 1.24 2.45
C SER A 30 10.49 1.36 1.04
N TYR A 31 11.32 1.59 0.01
CA TYR A 31 10.88 1.85 -1.36
C TYR A 31 11.67 1.04 -2.41
N PRO A 32 11.62 -0.30 -2.37
CA PRO A 32 12.52 -1.15 -3.15
C PRO A 32 12.32 -1.12 -4.67
N ASN A 33 11.24 -0.55 -5.23
CA ASN A 33 11.04 -0.66 -6.70
C ASN A 33 10.08 0.32 -7.42
N LYS A 34 9.87 1.54 -6.93
CA LYS A 34 9.12 2.58 -7.70
C LYS A 34 9.64 3.97 -7.38
N PHE A 35 10.51 4.51 -8.23
CA PHE A 35 10.80 5.95 -8.23
C PHE A 35 9.55 6.66 -8.78
N ASN A 36 8.67 7.11 -7.89
CA ASN A 36 7.44 7.82 -8.24
C ASN A 36 7.57 9.27 -7.75
N LEU A 37 7.12 10.22 -8.58
CA LEU A 37 7.16 11.66 -8.33
C LEU A 37 6.42 12.09 -7.04
N GLN A 38 5.65 11.19 -6.44
CA GLN A 38 4.90 11.44 -5.21
C GLN A 38 5.69 11.11 -3.93
N ASN A 39 6.88 10.50 -4.05
CA ASN A 39 7.74 10.10 -2.92
C ASN A 39 8.82 11.14 -2.61
N TRP A 40 8.54 12.45 -2.79
CA TRP A 40 9.55 13.52 -2.61
C TRP A 40 9.80 13.88 -1.15
N LEU A 41 8.93 13.44 -0.25
CA LEU A 41 9.00 13.76 1.17
C LEU A 41 10.35 13.42 1.82
N PRO A 42 10.99 12.26 1.55
CA PRO A 42 12.31 11.94 2.10
C PRO A 42 13.43 12.86 1.59
N LEU A 43 13.34 13.34 0.34
CA LEU A 43 14.31 14.28 -0.24
C LEU A 43 14.18 15.67 0.39
N ILE A 44 12.96 16.11 0.66
CA ILE A 44 12.70 17.37 1.36
C ILE A 44 13.24 17.29 2.79
N VAL A 45 12.97 16.20 3.52
CA VAL A 45 13.51 15.97 4.87
C VAL A 45 15.04 15.96 4.87
N LEU A 46 15.67 15.32 3.87
CA LEU A 46 17.13 15.33 3.71
C LEU A 46 17.68 16.74 3.48
N SER A 47 17.03 17.54 2.63
CA SER A 47 17.44 18.91 2.35
C SER A 47 17.33 19.83 3.58
N LEU A 48 16.28 19.66 4.39
CA LEU A 48 16.09 20.41 5.63
C LEU A 48 17.09 20.01 6.71
N LEU A 49 17.42 18.71 6.81
CA LEU A 49 18.47 18.21 7.70
C LEU A 49 19.85 18.72 7.31
N MET A 50 20.17 18.76 6.01
CA MET A 50 21.44 19.32 5.54
C MET A 50 21.53 20.83 5.80
N MET A 51 20.43 21.56 5.57
CA MET A 51 20.35 22.99 5.88
C MET A 51 20.50 23.27 7.38
N TRP A 52 19.94 22.42 8.24
CA TRP A 52 20.07 22.51 9.69
C TRP A 52 21.52 22.27 10.16
N ASN A 53 22.17 21.22 9.63
CA ASN A 53 23.56 20.89 9.98
C ASN A 53 24.57 21.94 9.46
N GLY A 54 24.31 22.58 8.31
CA GLY A 54 25.17 23.62 7.76
C GLY A 54 25.05 24.98 8.45
N GLY A 55 23.86 25.32 8.96
CA GLY A 55 23.57 26.66 9.52
C GLY A 55 23.88 26.83 11.01
N PHE A 56 23.72 25.78 11.82
CA PHE A 56 23.80 25.88 13.29
C PHE A 56 25.11 25.33 13.89
N GLY A 57 25.91 24.58 13.13
CA GLY A 57 27.15 23.96 13.61
C GLY A 57 28.27 24.94 13.98
N TYR A 58 28.11 26.23 13.72
CA TYR A 58 29.18 27.23 13.88
C TYR A 58 29.11 28.09 15.14
N THR A 59 28.02 28.06 15.94
CA THR A 59 27.84 29.07 17.02
C THR A 59 27.35 28.58 18.38
N ILE A 60 27.20 27.27 18.63
CA ILE A 60 26.65 26.78 19.92
C ILE A 60 27.61 25.79 20.59
N ASN A 61 27.82 25.98 21.91
CA ASN A 61 28.63 25.08 22.74
C ASN A 61 28.14 23.63 22.65
N LEU A 62 29.10 22.69 22.65
CA LEU A 62 28.91 21.26 22.38
C LEU A 62 27.78 20.59 23.19
N PHE A 63 27.52 21.08 24.42
CA PHE A 63 26.51 20.51 25.32
C PHE A 63 25.07 20.92 24.99
N ASP A 64 24.82 22.16 24.57
CA ASP A 64 23.47 22.63 24.22
C ASP A 64 23.00 22.05 22.87
N LEU A 65 23.94 21.81 21.96
CA LEU A 65 23.67 21.21 20.65
C LEU A 65 23.24 19.74 20.77
N VAL A 66 23.87 18.96 21.67
CA VAL A 66 23.53 17.54 21.88
C VAL A 66 22.14 17.39 22.48
N GLY A 67 21.75 18.24 23.44
CA GLY A 67 20.42 18.21 24.04
C GLY A 67 19.31 18.53 23.04
N VAL A 68 19.45 19.59 22.26
CA VAL A 68 18.44 19.99 21.27
C VAL A 68 18.38 18.99 20.10
N ASN A 69 19.53 18.47 19.65
CA ASN A 69 19.59 17.50 18.56
C ASN A 69 19.00 16.13 18.96
N THR A 70 19.22 15.66 20.19
CA THR A 70 18.62 14.40 20.66
C THR A 70 17.10 14.49 20.78
N ILE A 71 16.56 15.61 21.26
CA ILE A 71 15.11 15.84 21.31
C ILE A 71 14.53 15.92 19.90
N ALA A 72 15.17 16.65 18.98
CA ALA A 72 14.75 16.73 17.59
C ALA A 72 14.72 15.35 16.91
N LEU A 73 15.74 14.51 17.14
CA LEU A 73 15.81 13.14 16.64
C LEU A 73 14.69 12.26 17.24
N MET A 74 14.42 12.35 18.54
CA MET A 74 13.31 11.61 19.16
C MET A 74 11.96 11.98 18.54
N VAL A 75 11.72 13.27 18.28
CA VAL A 75 10.48 13.74 17.64
C VAL A 75 10.37 13.23 16.20
N VAL A 76 11.45 13.31 15.41
CA VAL A 76 11.46 12.80 14.01
C VAL A 76 11.22 11.29 13.97
N VAL A 77 11.89 10.54 14.84
CA VAL A 77 11.71 9.08 14.96
C VAL A 77 10.28 8.74 15.39
N MET A 78 9.70 9.47 16.35
CA MET A 78 8.30 9.26 16.76
C MET A 78 7.32 9.55 15.61
N LEU A 79 7.53 10.64 14.85
CA LEU A 79 6.68 10.98 13.70
C LEU A 79 6.82 9.97 12.55
N MET A 80 8.01 9.41 12.31
CA MET A 80 8.24 8.36 11.30
C MET A 80 7.74 6.98 11.75
N ALA A 81 7.74 6.70 13.05
CA ALA A 81 7.18 5.48 13.63
C ALA A 81 5.65 5.54 13.73
N LEU A 82 5.06 6.75 13.75
CA LEU A 82 3.62 6.97 13.82
C LEU A 82 2.87 6.21 12.70
N PRO A 83 3.25 6.33 11.41
CA PRO A 83 2.73 5.46 10.36
C PRO A 83 2.86 3.98 10.65
N LEU A 84 3.92 3.49 11.31
CA LEU A 84 4.08 2.06 11.60
C LEU A 84 3.09 1.56 12.66
N PHE A 85 2.81 2.36 13.69
CA PHE A 85 1.80 2.05 14.71
C PHE A 85 0.37 2.18 14.15
N PHE A 86 0.10 3.15 13.28
CA PHE A 86 -1.21 3.34 12.64
C PHE A 86 -1.43 2.42 11.42
N LYS A 87 -0.36 1.96 10.75
CA LYS A 87 -0.40 0.99 9.64
C LYS A 87 -0.94 -0.36 10.10
N ASN A 88 -1.01 -0.62 11.41
CA ASN A 88 -1.68 -1.81 11.95
C ASN A 88 -3.19 -1.65 12.20
N ARG A 89 -3.82 -0.52 11.85
CA ARG A 89 -5.29 -0.44 11.66
C ARG A 89 -5.68 -0.25 10.21
N ALA A 90 -4.97 0.57 9.43
CA ALA A 90 -5.34 0.86 8.04
C ALA A 90 -5.00 -0.28 7.05
N ALA A 91 -3.94 -1.06 7.28
CA ALA A 91 -3.57 -2.17 6.38
C ALA A 91 -4.54 -3.37 6.43
N TRP A 92 -5.39 -3.47 7.47
CA TRP A 92 -6.46 -4.47 7.54
C TRP A 92 -7.71 -4.05 6.74
N PHE A 93 -7.98 -2.75 6.62
CA PHE A 93 -9.15 -2.22 5.89
C PHE A 93 -8.87 -1.83 4.43
N GLY A 94 -7.61 -1.59 4.05
CA GLY A 94 -7.22 -1.13 2.70
C GLY A 94 -6.70 -2.21 1.76
N LYS A 95 -6.76 -3.51 2.11
CA LYS A 95 -6.32 -4.61 1.23
C LYS A 95 -7.38 -4.98 0.18
N GLN A 96 -7.99 -3.96 -0.44
CA GLN A 96 -8.93 -4.15 -1.55
C GLN A 96 -8.54 -3.32 -2.80
N ASP A 97 -7.26 -3.00 -3.01
CA ASP A 97 -6.77 -2.45 -4.30
C ASP A 97 -5.36 -2.96 -4.66
N TYR A 98 -5.12 -4.27 -4.53
CA TYR A 98 -4.06 -4.92 -5.32
C TYR A 98 -4.67 -5.31 -6.65
N LEU A 99 -4.71 -4.37 -7.59
CA LEU A 99 -5.15 -4.59 -8.97
C LEU A 99 -4.04 -5.40 -9.69
N PRO A 100 -4.28 -6.66 -10.10
CA PRO A 100 -3.35 -7.39 -10.93
C PRO A 100 -3.11 -6.63 -12.23
N LYS A 101 -1.86 -6.60 -12.70
CA LYS A 101 -1.40 -5.82 -13.86
C LYS A 101 -1.80 -6.47 -15.21
N ASP A 102 -2.85 -7.27 -15.20
CA ASP A 102 -3.30 -8.18 -16.25
C ASP A 102 -4.77 -7.89 -16.66
N LEU A 103 -5.19 -6.63 -16.53
CA LEU A 103 -6.45 -6.07 -17.03
C LEU A 103 -6.49 -5.93 -18.57
N LYS A 104 -6.09 -6.98 -19.30
CA LYS A 104 -6.53 -7.20 -20.69
C LYS A 104 -7.72 -8.18 -20.80
N ASN A 105 -8.18 -8.73 -19.67
CA ASN A 105 -9.27 -9.72 -19.62
C ASN A 105 -10.54 -9.22 -18.89
N THR A 106 -10.77 -7.90 -18.83
CA THR A 106 -11.90 -7.33 -18.07
C THR A 106 -13.22 -7.27 -18.82
N GLU A 107 -13.18 -7.36 -20.14
CA GLU A 107 -14.36 -7.66 -20.92
C GLU A 107 -14.59 -9.17 -20.84
N PRO A 108 -15.80 -9.63 -20.48
CA PRO A 108 -16.11 -11.05 -20.53
C PRO A 108 -15.85 -11.53 -21.95
N SER A 109 -14.99 -12.55 -22.11
CA SER A 109 -14.74 -13.15 -23.43
C SER A 109 -16.06 -13.57 -24.06
N ASP A 110 -16.17 -13.52 -25.38
CA ASP A 110 -17.39 -13.93 -26.09
C ASP A 110 -17.86 -15.32 -25.64
N SER A 111 -16.92 -16.23 -25.38
CA SER A 111 -17.20 -17.57 -24.82
C SER A 111 -17.85 -17.55 -23.44
N PHE A 112 -17.49 -16.61 -22.57
CA PHE A 112 -18.09 -16.49 -21.24
C PHE A 112 -19.54 -16.02 -21.32
N MET A 113 -19.81 -15.03 -22.18
CA MET A 113 -21.17 -14.53 -22.40
C MET A 113 -22.04 -15.60 -23.07
N GLU A 114 -21.50 -16.32 -24.05
CA GLU A 114 -22.16 -17.46 -24.68
C GLU A 114 -22.49 -18.56 -23.67
N ASN A 115 -21.55 -18.92 -22.80
CA ASN A 115 -21.80 -19.90 -21.73
C ASN A 115 -22.87 -19.42 -20.74
N CYS A 116 -22.88 -18.14 -20.37
CA CYS A 116 -23.93 -17.58 -19.52
C CYS A 116 -25.32 -17.74 -20.16
N LEU A 117 -25.43 -17.52 -21.46
CA LEU A 117 -26.67 -17.74 -22.22
C LEU A 117 -27.03 -19.23 -22.30
N LYS A 118 -26.04 -20.09 -22.55
CA LYS A 118 -26.19 -21.55 -22.64
C LYS A 118 -26.75 -22.16 -21.35
N TYR A 119 -26.32 -21.66 -20.19
CA TYR A 119 -26.84 -22.09 -18.89
C TYR A 119 -28.13 -21.34 -18.48
N GLY A 120 -28.68 -20.47 -19.33
CA GLY A 120 -29.95 -19.78 -19.07
C GLY A 120 -29.88 -18.76 -17.93
N LEU A 121 -28.74 -18.09 -17.74
CA LEU A 121 -28.62 -17.01 -16.76
C LEU A 121 -29.42 -15.80 -17.23
N SER A 122 -30.18 -15.20 -16.32
CA SER A 122 -30.87 -13.93 -16.55
C SER A 122 -29.85 -12.78 -16.61
N SER A 123 -30.23 -11.66 -17.22
CA SER A 123 -29.41 -10.45 -17.25
C SER A 123 -28.87 -10.07 -15.87
N ARG A 124 -29.72 -10.13 -14.85
CA ARG A 124 -29.35 -9.79 -13.48
C ARG A 124 -28.38 -10.79 -12.85
N GLU A 125 -28.52 -12.07 -13.16
CA GLU A 125 -27.57 -13.10 -12.72
C GLU A 125 -26.22 -12.95 -13.41
N VAL A 126 -26.20 -12.58 -14.69
CA VAL A 126 -24.95 -12.29 -15.43
C VAL A 126 -24.20 -11.13 -14.78
N GLU A 127 -24.88 -10.02 -14.45
CA GLU A 127 -24.26 -8.89 -13.75
C GLU A 127 -23.60 -9.32 -12.43
N VAL A 128 -24.32 -10.11 -11.63
CA VAL A 128 -23.81 -10.64 -10.36
C VAL A 128 -22.58 -11.54 -10.58
N VAL A 129 -22.61 -12.42 -11.58
CA VAL A 129 -21.52 -13.37 -11.84
C VAL A 129 -20.28 -12.69 -12.42
N VAL A 130 -20.46 -11.63 -13.24
CA VAL A 130 -19.38 -10.79 -13.78
C VAL A 130 -18.66 -10.04 -12.65
N LEU A 131 -19.41 -9.42 -11.73
CA LEU A 131 -18.81 -8.74 -10.58
C LEU A 131 -18.15 -9.74 -9.62
N SER A 132 -18.75 -10.93 -9.45
CA SER A 132 -18.14 -12.02 -8.68
C SER A 132 -16.82 -12.49 -9.31
N ARG A 133 -16.74 -12.60 -10.64
CA ARG A 133 -15.51 -12.94 -11.39
C ARG A 133 -14.39 -11.92 -11.13
N LYS A 134 -14.73 -10.63 -11.00
CA LYS A 134 -13.78 -9.56 -10.63
C LYS A 134 -13.26 -9.65 -9.18
N GLY A 135 -13.66 -10.67 -8.42
CA GLY A 135 -13.19 -10.89 -7.04
C GLY A 135 -13.94 -10.08 -6.00
N TRP A 136 -15.06 -9.45 -6.34
CA TRP A 136 -15.82 -8.64 -5.39
C TRP A 136 -16.54 -9.50 -4.34
N LYS A 137 -16.64 -8.98 -3.12
CA LYS A 137 -17.43 -9.56 -2.03
C LYS A 137 -18.92 -9.23 -2.22
N ASN A 138 -19.82 -10.07 -1.70
CA ASN A 138 -21.27 -9.89 -1.82
C ASN A 138 -21.73 -8.49 -1.41
N LYS A 139 -21.18 -7.93 -0.31
CA LYS A 139 -21.40 -6.54 0.11
C LYS A 139 -21.12 -5.51 -0.98
N LYS A 140 -19.96 -5.58 -1.62
CA LYS A 140 -19.57 -4.64 -2.68
C LYS A 140 -20.44 -4.80 -3.94
N ILE A 141 -20.83 -6.04 -4.26
CA ILE A 141 -21.76 -6.34 -5.36
C ILE A 141 -23.14 -5.74 -5.06
N ALA A 142 -23.63 -5.92 -3.82
CA ALA A 142 -24.89 -5.40 -3.34
C ALA A 142 -24.96 -3.88 -3.45
N GLU A 143 -23.92 -3.19 -2.95
CA GLU A 143 -23.77 -1.73 -3.07
C GLU A 143 -23.76 -1.26 -4.53
N THR A 144 -23.02 -1.94 -5.41
CA THR A 144 -22.88 -1.54 -6.82
C THR A 144 -24.15 -1.76 -7.62
N LEU A 145 -24.84 -2.87 -7.35
CA LEU A 145 -26.09 -3.19 -8.04
C LEU A 145 -27.32 -2.58 -7.36
N PHE A 146 -27.16 -1.81 -6.27
CA PHE A 146 -28.24 -1.22 -5.48
C PHE A 146 -29.26 -2.25 -4.99
N ILE A 147 -28.79 -3.40 -4.49
CA ILE A 147 -29.60 -4.48 -3.93
C ILE A 147 -29.07 -4.91 -2.56
N SER A 148 -29.79 -5.76 -1.83
CA SER A 148 -29.30 -6.29 -0.55
C SER A 148 -28.28 -7.42 -0.74
N GLU A 149 -27.39 -7.63 0.24
CA GLU A 149 -26.47 -8.78 0.25
C GLU A 149 -27.21 -10.11 0.15
N ARG A 150 -28.37 -10.23 0.82
CA ARG A 150 -29.25 -11.39 0.75
C ARG A 150 -29.76 -11.65 -0.67
N THR A 151 -30.04 -10.59 -1.42
CA THR A 151 -30.45 -10.69 -2.82
C THR A 151 -29.31 -11.19 -3.69
N VAL A 152 -28.08 -10.72 -3.46
CA VAL A 152 -26.86 -11.23 -4.15
C VAL A 152 -26.67 -12.72 -3.86
N GLU A 153 -26.81 -13.15 -2.60
CA GLU A 153 -26.74 -14.57 -2.24
C GLU A 153 -27.82 -15.41 -2.93
N GLY A 154 -29.04 -14.86 -3.05
CA GLY A 154 -30.14 -15.48 -3.80
C GLY A 154 -29.79 -15.67 -5.27
N HIS A 155 -29.28 -14.61 -5.94
CA HIS A 155 -28.82 -14.70 -7.32
C HIS A 155 -27.69 -15.72 -7.49
N LEU A 156 -26.69 -15.71 -6.60
CA LEU A 156 -25.59 -16.68 -6.64
C LEU A 156 -26.10 -18.12 -6.46
N ARG A 157 -27.03 -18.36 -5.53
CA ARG A 157 -27.65 -19.68 -5.35
C ARG A 157 -28.33 -20.16 -6.63
N ASN A 158 -29.10 -19.31 -7.28
CA ASN A 158 -29.77 -19.66 -8.54
C ASN A 158 -28.77 -19.95 -9.66
N ILE A 159 -27.68 -19.16 -9.74
CA ILE A 159 -26.59 -19.40 -10.70
C ILE A 159 -25.95 -20.76 -10.47
N TYR A 160 -25.61 -21.12 -9.23
CA TYR A 160 -25.04 -22.43 -8.90
C TYR A 160 -25.94 -23.58 -9.33
N LEU A 161 -27.27 -23.43 -9.12
CA LEU A 161 -28.26 -24.41 -9.56
C LEU A 161 -28.33 -24.54 -11.08
N LYS A 162 -28.36 -23.42 -11.81
CA LYS A 162 -28.43 -23.40 -13.29
C LYS A 162 -27.19 -23.99 -13.95
N VAL A 163 -26.00 -23.70 -13.40
CA VAL A 163 -24.72 -24.19 -13.94
C VAL A 163 -24.41 -25.63 -13.47
N GLY A 164 -25.18 -26.13 -12.50
CA GLY A 164 -25.01 -27.47 -11.94
C GLY A 164 -23.64 -27.64 -11.28
N CYS A 165 -23.23 -26.66 -10.47
CA CYS A 165 -22.00 -26.75 -9.69
C CYS A 165 -22.31 -26.63 -8.20
N GLU A 166 -21.50 -27.31 -7.39
CA GLU A 166 -21.51 -27.11 -5.94
C GLU A 166 -21.20 -25.63 -5.64
N ARG A 167 -21.49 -25.15 -4.42
CA ARG A 167 -21.31 -23.73 -4.00
C ARG A 167 -19.83 -23.28 -3.93
N SER A 168 -18.99 -23.80 -4.82
CA SER A 168 -17.61 -23.44 -5.05
C SER A 168 -17.53 -22.41 -6.17
N LYS A 169 -17.10 -21.19 -5.81
CA LYS A 169 -16.83 -20.11 -6.76
C LYS A 169 -15.83 -20.52 -7.84
N LEU A 170 -14.82 -21.32 -7.51
CA LEU A 170 -13.82 -21.78 -8.47
C LEU A 170 -14.43 -22.69 -9.55
N ALA A 171 -15.27 -23.65 -9.13
CA ALA A 171 -15.93 -24.57 -10.05
C ALA A 171 -16.87 -23.83 -11.03
N LEU A 172 -17.60 -22.83 -10.52
CA LEU A 172 -18.46 -21.96 -11.33
C LEU A 172 -17.64 -21.20 -12.40
N MET A 173 -16.53 -20.58 -12.00
CA MET A 173 -15.69 -19.82 -12.94
C MET A 173 -15.06 -20.71 -14.01
N ASN A 174 -14.65 -21.93 -13.65
CA ASN A 174 -14.11 -22.88 -14.62
C ASN A 174 -15.17 -23.28 -15.66
N LYS A 175 -16.41 -23.56 -15.25
CA LYS A 175 -17.50 -23.92 -16.17
C LYS A 175 -17.98 -22.79 -17.08
N LEU A 176 -17.85 -21.54 -16.64
CA LEU A 176 -18.24 -20.38 -17.44
C LEU A 176 -17.12 -19.93 -18.39
N ASN A 177 -15.86 -20.24 -18.09
CA ASN A 177 -14.70 -19.92 -18.93
C ASN A 177 -14.28 -21.04 -19.89
N SER A 178 -14.84 -22.25 -19.74
CA SER A 178 -14.54 -23.43 -20.58
C SER A 178 -15.14 -23.36 -21.97
#